data_AF-A0A2A2EGA7-F1
#
_entry.id   AF-A0A2A2EGA7-F1
#
_cell.length_a   1.000
_cell.length_b   1.000
_cell.length_c   1.000
_cell.angle_alpha   90.00
_cell.angle_beta   90.00
_cell.angle_gamma   90.00
#
_symmetry.space_group_name_H-M   'P 1'
#
loop_
_entity.id
_entity.type
_entity.pdbx_description
1 polymer ?
#
loop_
_entity_poly.entity_id
_entity_poly.type
_entity_poly.pdbx_seq_one_letter_code
_entity_poly.pdbx_strand_id
1 'polypeptide(L)'
;MQSMAPYADRDHELEDSYAQSIEQVDPQRIVRVLDEGAATDDTGLLDVLYELMERALYPGKEELDDDEHTQVAWALEDGAYTVTRIRERSPLRCMLLKRFGGDARKMTEALDPAVIDELSGDVYALLPPEELAECIAGLLAKA
;
A
#
# COMPACT_ATOMS: atom_id res chain seq x y z
N MET A 1 45.65 -2.49 14.62
CA MET A 1 44.72 -3.64 14.69
C MET A 1 43.41 -3.15 15.29
N GLN A 2 42.42 -2.85 14.47
CA GLN A 2 41.03 -2.77 14.88
C GLN A 2 40.21 -3.47 13.79
N SER A 3 39.50 -4.50 14.23
CA SER A 3 38.70 -5.41 13.43
C SER A 3 37.42 -4.69 13.00
N MET A 4 37.24 -4.48 11.70
CA MET A 4 35.94 -4.13 11.12
C MET A 4 35.17 -5.43 10.91
N ALA A 5 34.12 -5.64 11.70
CA ALA A 5 33.13 -6.67 11.43
C ALA A 5 32.39 -6.33 10.11
N PRO A 6 32.15 -7.31 9.21
CA PRO A 6 31.45 -7.05 7.96
C PRO A 6 29.94 -6.92 8.24
N TYR A 7 29.37 -5.76 7.94
CA TYR A 7 27.92 -5.48 7.98
C TYR A 7 27.19 -5.93 6.69
N ALA A 8 27.83 -6.74 5.85
CA ALA A 8 27.35 -6.99 4.48
C ALA A 8 26.47 -8.25 4.31
N ASP A 9 26.23 -9.04 5.35
CA ASP A 9 25.55 -10.35 5.20
C ASP A 9 24.04 -10.35 5.48
N ARG A 10 23.49 -9.31 6.12
CA ARG A 10 22.06 -9.32 6.51
C ARG A 10 21.09 -8.94 5.41
N ASP A 11 21.54 -8.18 4.41
CA ASP A 11 20.66 -7.73 3.34
C ASP A 11 20.45 -8.84 2.28
N HIS A 12 21.44 -9.73 2.10
CA HIS A 12 21.34 -10.86 1.16
C HIS A 12 20.54 -12.04 1.73
N GLU A 13 20.60 -12.31 3.04
CA GLU A 13 19.78 -13.36 3.68
C GLU A 13 18.28 -13.04 3.65
N LEU A 14 17.90 -11.77 3.59
CA LEU A 14 16.51 -11.35 3.42
C LEU A 14 16.05 -11.55 1.96
N GLU A 15 16.88 -11.23 0.97
CA GLU A 15 16.56 -11.42 -0.45
C GLU A 15 16.29 -12.90 -0.82
N ASP A 16 17.09 -13.83 -0.28
CA ASP A 16 16.91 -15.26 -0.51
C ASP A 16 15.71 -15.87 0.25
N SER A 17 15.36 -15.29 1.40
CA SER A 17 14.19 -15.70 2.19
C SER A 17 12.85 -15.37 1.50
N TYR A 18 12.80 -14.29 0.70
CA TYR A 18 11.63 -13.97 -0.12
C TYR A 18 11.55 -14.79 -1.42
N ALA A 19 12.66 -15.36 -1.88
CA ALA A 19 12.71 -16.18 -3.09
C ALA A 19 12.33 -17.66 -2.85
N GLN A 20 12.41 -18.16 -1.61
CA GLN A 20 12.09 -19.55 -1.28
C GLN A 20 10.65 -19.73 -0.78
N SER A 21 9.81 -20.24 -1.69
CA SER A 21 8.46 -20.81 -1.51
C SER A 21 7.29 -19.86 -1.77
N ILE A 22 7.01 -19.72 -3.07
CA ILE A 22 5.76 -19.22 -3.69
C ILE A 22 4.52 -20.05 -3.29
N GLU A 23 4.65 -21.15 -2.54
CA GLU A 23 3.53 -22.04 -2.23
C GLU A 23 2.66 -21.64 -1.02
N GLN A 24 3.06 -20.64 -0.20
CA GLN A 24 2.18 -20.08 0.83
C GLN A 24 2.46 -18.59 1.02
N VAL A 25 1.71 -17.74 0.31
CA VAL A 25 1.66 -16.30 0.61
C VAL A 25 0.92 -16.13 1.94
N ASP A 26 1.67 -16.08 3.04
CA ASP A 26 1.13 -15.92 4.39
C ASP A 26 0.77 -14.45 4.66
N PRO A 27 -0.51 -14.10 4.87
CA PRO A 27 -0.94 -12.73 5.20
C PRO A 27 -0.20 -12.16 6.41
N GLN A 28 0.15 -12.98 7.41
CA GLN A 28 0.86 -12.53 8.61
C GLN A 28 2.29 -12.05 8.30
N ARG A 29 2.91 -12.53 7.22
CA ARG A 29 4.19 -12.01 6.72
C ARG A 29 4.01 -10.71 5.96
N ILE A 30 2.89 -10.55 5.24
CA ILE A 30 2.56 -9.32 4.52
C ILE A 30 2.29 -8.18 5.52
N VAL A 31 1.51 -8.40 6.57
CA VAL A 31 1.22 -7.39 7.60
C VAL A 31 2.51 -6.75 8.16
N ARG A 32 3.58 -7.53 8.35
CA ARG A 32 4.86 -7.04 8.90
C ARG A 32 5.61 -6.05 8.01
N VAL A 33 5.29 -6.00 6.72
CA VAL A 33 5.92 -5.07 5.77
C VAL A 33 5.00 -3.92 5.38
N LEU A 34 3.76 -3.92 5.90
CA LEU A 34 2.79 -2.83 5.77
C LEU A 34 3.03 -1.84 6.91
N ASP A 35 3.00 -0.55 6.59
CA ASP A 35 3.01 0.51 7.59
C ASP A 35 1.59 1.04 7.74
N GLU A 36 1.12 1.30 8.97
CA GLU A 36 -0.06 2.14 9.17
C GLU A 36 0.24 3.54 8.62
N GLY A 37 -0.45 3.93 7.55
CA GLY A 37 -0.20 5.16 6.80
C GLY A 37 -0.59 6.43 7.56
N ALA A 38 -1.31 6.29 8.69
CA ALA A 38 -1.75 7.41 9.53
C ALA A 38 -0.62 8.08 10.34
N ALA A 39 0.61 7.54 10.31
CA ALA A 39 1.73 8.03 11.13
C ALA A 39 2.66 9.06 10.44
N THR A 40 2.35 9.55 9.24
CA THR A 40 3.18 10.53 8.53
C THR A 40 2.67 11.96 8.69
N ASP A 41 3.40 12.77 9.47
CA ASP A 41 3.35 14.24 9.44
C ASP A 41 3.77 14.72 8.04
N ASP A 42 2.84 14.84 7.09
CA ASP A 42 3.09 15.62 5.87
C ASP A 42 1.78 16.02 5.17
N THR A 43 1.73 17.25 4.66
CA THR A 43 0.58 17.78 3.89
C THR A 43 0.22 16.88 2.70
N GLY A 44 1.19 16.14 2.14
CA GLY A 44 0.96 15.17 1.07
C GLY A 44 0.06 13.99 1.47
N LEU A 45 0.02 13.62 2.76
CA LEU A 45 -0.92 12.59 3.23
C LEU A 45 -2.37 13.07 3.15
N LEU A 46 -2.63 14.38 3.32
CA LEU A 46 -3.99 14.92 3.25
C LEU A 46 -4.55 14.81 1.82
N ASP A 47 -3.76 15.15 0.80
CA ASP A 47 -4.19 15.02 -0.60
C ASP A 47 -4.48 13.56 -0.97
N VAL A 48 -3.61 12.64 -0.52
CA VAL A 48 -3.81 11.18 -0.65
C VAL A 48 -5.07 10.71 0.06
N LEU A 49 -5.33 11.21 1.27
CA LEU A 49 -6.53 10.87 2.04
C LEU A 49 -7.81 11.39 1.38
N TYR A 50 -7.78 12.61 0.85
CA TYR A 50 -8.87 13.15 0.05
C TYR A 50 -9.14 12.25 -1.15
N GLU A 51 -8.15 11.95 -1.97
CA GLU A 51 -8.33 11.10 -3.16
C GLU A 51 -8.85 9.68 -2.81
N LEU A 52 -8.33 9.07 -1.73
CA LEU A 52 -8.82 7.77 -1.25
C LEU A 52 -10.30 7.84 -0.83
N MET A 53 -10.67 8.90 -0.12
CA MET A 53 -12.03 9.08 0.36
C MET A 53 -13.01 9.42 -0.78
N GLU A 54 -12.57 10.18 -1.78
CA GLU A 54 -13.34 10.41 -3.01
C GLU A 54 -13.64 9.09 -3.73
N ARG A 55 -12.63 8.25 -3.92
CA ARG A 55 -12.81 6.93 -4.57
C ARG A 55 -13.70 5.99 -3.75
N ALA A 56 -13.60 6.05 -2.42
CA ALA A 56 -14.40 5.22 -1.53
C ALA A 56 -15.88 5.63 -1.51
N LEU A 57 -16.18 6.93 -1.46
CA LEU A 57 -17.55 7.45 -1.41
C LEU A 57 -18.21 7.51 -2.79
N TYR A 58 -17.44 7.79 -3.84
CA TYR A 58 -17.91 8.03 -5.20
C TYR A 58 -17.12 7.19 -6.23
N PRO A 59 -17.21 5.85 -6.17
CA PRO A 59 -16.42 4.98 -7.04
C PRO A 59 -16.72 5.23 -8.52
N GLY A 60 -15.67 5.45 -9.30
CA GLY A 60 -15.74 5.65 -10.75
C GLY A 60 -16.23 7.04 -11.19
N LYS A 61 -16.37 7.99 -10.25
CA LYS A 61 -16.68 9.38 -10.57
C LYS A 61 -15.38 10.17 -10.75
N GLU A 62 -15.24 10.87 -11.88
CA GLU A 62 -14.03 11.61 -12.24
C GLU A 62 -13.98 13.04 -11.68
N GLU A 63 -15.14 13.65 -11.39
CA GLU A 63 -15.26 15.02 -10.89
C GLU A 63 -16.42 15.08 -9.89
N LEU A 64 -16.19 15.67 -8.72
CA LEU A 64 -17.18 15.87 -7.67
C LEU A 64 -17.72 17.30 -7.71
N ASP A 65 -18.98 17.46 -7.31
CA ASP A 65 -19.53 18.79 -7.05
C ASP A 65 -19.21 19.30 -5.63
N ASP A 66 -19.53 20.56 -5.34
CA ASP A 66 -19.23 21.20 -4.06
C ASP A 66 -19.88 20.47 -2.85
N ASP A 67 -21.07 19.89 -3.05
CA ASP A 67 -21.77 19.16 -1.98
C ASP A 67 -21.10 17.81 -1.73
N GLU A 68 -20.59 17.17 -2.77
CA GLU A 68 -19.84 15.91 -2.68
C GLU A 68 -18.45 16.12 -2.06
N HIS A 69 -17.73 17.17 -2.44
CA HIS A 69 -16.48 17.56 -1.77
C HIS A 69 -16.71 17.87 -0.28
N THR A 70 -17.85 18.48 0.07
CA THR A 70 -18.23 18.71 1.47
C THR A 70 -18.42 17.39 2.22
N GLN A 71 -19.03 16.39 1.60
CA GLN A 71 -19.21 15.06 2.21
C GLN A 71 -17.87 14.32 2.41
N VAL A 72 -16.94 14.44 1.46
CA VAL A 72 -15.58 13.90 1.61
C VAL A 72 -14.87 14.53 2.81
N ALA A 73 -14.96 15.85 2.94
CA ALA A 73 -14.37 16.56 4.08
C ALA A 73 -14.96 16.10 5.42
N TRP A 74 -16.28 15.89 5.50
CA TRP A 74 -16.92 15.35 6.71
C TRP A 74 -16.50 13.92 7.03
N ALA A 75 -16.35 13.05 6.02
CA ALA A 75 -15.89 11.68 6.24
C ALA A 75 -14.45 11.63 6.75
N LEU A 76 -13.59 12.55 6.29
CA LEU A 76 -12.24 12.72 6.83
C LEU A 76 -12.26 13.26 8.27
N GLU A 77 -13.15 14.19 8.60
CA GLU A 77 -13.30 14.75 9.95
C GLU A 77 -13.77 13.69 10.97
N ASP A 78 -14.66 12.78 10.57
CA ASP A 78 -15.14 11.69 11.42
C ASP A 78 -14.01 10.73 11.84
N GLY A 79 -12.96 10.62 11.01
CA GLY A 79 -11.76 9.84 11.33
C GLY A 79 -11.99 8.32 11.40
N ALA A 80 -13.17 7.83 10.99
CA ALA A 80 -13.53 6.42 11.00
C ALA A 80 -12.97 5.67 9.77
N TYR A 81 -11.68 5.83 9.50
CA TYR A 81 -10.99 5.16 8.41
C TYR A 81 -9.62 4.64 8.86
N THR A 82 -9.10 3.68 8.11
CA THR A 82 -7.73 3.20 8.27
C THR A 82 -7.06 3.18 6.92
N VAL A 83 -5.87 3.77 6.85
CA VAL A 83 -5.04 3.76 5.65
C VAL A 83 -3.78 2.97 5.93
N THR A 84 -3.47 2.08 5.00
CA THR A 84 -2.25 1.28 5.04
C THR A 84 -1.35 1.65 3.86
N ARG A 85 -0.06 1.80 4.14
CA ARG A 85 0.97 2.18 3.17
C ARG A 85 1.82 0.99 2.76
N ILE A 86 2.07 0.87 1.46
CA ILE A 86 3.07 -0.01 0.85
C ILE A 86 4.16 0.86 0.23
N ARG A 87 5.39 0.79 0.76
CA ARG A 87 6.49 1.63 0.27
C ARG A 87 6.86 1.33 -1.18
N GLU A 88 7.24 2.36 -1.94
CA GLU A 88 7.65 2.34 -3.34
C GLU A 88 8.69 1.22 -3.61
N ARG A 89 9.69 1.16 -2.73
CA ARG A 89 10.84 0.25 -2.83
C ARG A 89 10.67 -1.06 -2.07
N SER A 90 9.48 -1.33 -1.55
CA SER A 90 9.23 -2.59 -0.86
C SER A 90 9.27 -3.77 -1.84
N PRO A 91 9.83 -4.93 -1.45
CA PRO A 91 9.73 -6.15 -2.23
C PRO A 91 8.28 -6.52 -2.55
N LEU A 92 7.35 -6.24 -1.63
CA LEU A 92 5.92 -6.47 -1.80
C LEU A 92 5.35 -5.69 -2.98
N ARG A 93 5.62 -4.38 -3.08
CA ARG A 93 5.18 -3.57 -4.22
C ARG A 93 5.79 -4.06 -5.53
N CYS A 94 7.07 -4.42 -5.53
CA CYS A 94 7.72 -4.99 -6.71
C CYS A 94 7.06 -6.30 -7.17
N MET A 95 6.67 -7.18 -6.23
CA MET A 95 5.96 -8.43 -6.54
C MET A 95 4.56 -8.17 -7.09
N LEU A 96 3.80 -7.28 -6.44
CA LEU A 96 2.48 -6.87 -6.90
C LEU A 96 2.55 -6.27 -8.31
N LEU A 97 3.47 -5.34 -8.55
CA LEU A 97 3.64 -4.72 -9.86
C LEU A 97 3.99 -5.75 -10.94
N LYS A 98 4.86 -6.73 -10.63
CA LYS A 98 5.15 -7.86 -11.53
C LYS A 98 3.92 -8.73 -11.79
N ARG A 99 3.09 -9.01 -10.78
CA ARG A 99 1.84 -9.77 -10.91
C ARG A 99 0.85 -9.12 -11.88
N PHE A 100 0.88 -7.80 -12.00
CA PHE A 100 0.09 -7.03 -12.96
C PHE A 100 0.89 -6.63 -14.22
N GLY A 101 2.01 -7.30 -14.51
CA GLY A 101 2.77 -7.09 -15.75
C GLY A 101 3.45 -5.72 -15.87
N GLY A 102 3.72 -5.05 -14.75
CA GLY A 102 4.26 -3.69 -14.74
C GLY A 102 3.19 -2.60 -14.74
N ASP A 103 1.90 -2.96 -14.78
CA ASP A 103 0.80 -2.01 -14.87
C ASP A 103 0.36 -1.55 -13.47
N ALA A 104 0.86 -0.38 -13.05
CA ALA A 104 0.58 0.20 -11.74
C ALA A 104 -0.90 0.55 -11.56
N ARG A 105 -1.61 0.89 -12.63
CA ARG A 105 -3.05 1.20 -12.59
C ARG A 105 -3.86 -0.05 -12.28
N LYS A 106 -3.59 -1.17 -12.96
CA LYS A 106 -4.26 -2.45 -12.65
C LYS A 106 -3.96 -2.93 -11.23
N MET A 107 -2.76 -2.66 -10.74
CA MET A 107 -2.39 -2.96 -9.37
C MET A 107 -3.24 -2.17 -8.37
N THR A 108 -3.43 -0.86 -8.56
CA THR A 108 -4.28 -0.06 -7.65
C THR A 108 -5.76 -0.40 -7.80
N GLU A 109 -6.25 -0.66 -9.02
CA GLU A 109 -7.63 -1.12 -9.25
C GLU A 109 -7.93 -2.45 -8.53
N ALA A 110 -6.93 -3.32 -8.36
CA ALA A 110 -7.07 -4.58 -7.63
C ALA A 110 -7.03 -4.42 -6.11
N LEU A 111 -6.56 -3.28 -5.60
CA LEU A 111 -6.46 -2.94 -4.18
C LEU A 111 -7.49 -1.88 -3.76
N ASP A 112 -8.48 -1.60 -4.62
CA ASP A 112 -9.43 -0.50 -4.47
C ASP A 112 -10.20 -0.55 -3.12
N PRO A 113 -10.36 0.59 -2.40
CA PRO A 113 -9.85 1.93 -2.72
C PRO A 113 -8.35 2.06 -2.46
N ALA A 114 -7.57 2.34 -3.52
CA ALA A 114 -6.13 2.54 -3.43
C ALA A 114 -5.63 3.59 -4.42
N VAL A 115 -4.59 4.31 -4.03
CA VAL A 115 -3.91 5.35 -4.82
C VAL A 115 -2.41 5.14 -4.77
N ILE A 116 -1.70 5.64 -5.79
CA ILE A 116 -0.26 5.81 -5.76
C ILE A 116 -0.01 7.29 -5.55
N ASP A 117 0.68 7.64 -4.48
CA ASP A 117 1.18 9.00 -4.31
C ASP A 117 2.25 9.28 -5.37
N GLU A 118 2.03 10.29 -6.21
CA GLU A 118 2.95 10.65 -7.29
C GLU A 118 4.29 11.18 -6.77
N LEU A 119 4.33 11.73 -5.55
CA LEU A 119 5.54 12.30 -4.97
C LEU A 119 6.47 11.23 -4.40
N SER A 120 5.93 10.31 -3.61
CA SER A 120 6.71 9.23 -3.00
C SER A 120 6.79 7.96 -3.84
N GLY A 121 5.80 7.72 -4.71
CA GLY A 121 5.59 6.44 -5.40
C GLY A 121 5.07 5.33 -4.48
N ASP A 122 4.76 5.65 -3.23
CA ASP A 122 4.13 4.74 -2.27
C ASP A 122 2.67 4.46 -2.67
N VAL A 123 2.20 3.26 -2.35
CA VAL A 123 0.78 2.89 -2.53
C VAL A 123 0.09 3.07 -1.18
N TYR A 124 -1.05 3.74 -1.20
CA TYR A 124 -1.93 3.85 -0.04
C TYR A 124 -3.24 3.16 -0.35
N ALA A 125 -3.74 2.35 0.57
CA ALA A 125 -5.02 1.67 0.46
C ALA A 125 -5.88 1.98 1.68
N LEU A 126 -7.18 2.21 1.46
CA LEU A 126 -8.17 2.48 2.50
C LEU A 126 -8.66 1.18 3.14
N LEU A 127 -7.72 0.40 3.66
CA LEU A 127 -7.95 -0.87 4.35
C LEU A 127 -7.01 -0.98 5.54
N PRO A 128 -7.41 -1.62 6.64
CA PRO A 128 -6.49 -1.97 7.72
C PRO A 128 -5.44 -2.98 7.23
N PRO A 129 -4.26 -3.04 7.89
CA PRO A 129 -3.15 -3.88 7.43
C PRO A 129 -3.52 -5.35 7.24
N GLU A 130 -4.34 -5.92 8.12
CA GLU A 130 -4.77 -7.32 8.06
C GLU A 130 -5.63 -7.61 6.83
N GLU A 131 -6.63 -6.76 6.56
CA GLU A 131 -7.52 -6.92 5.40
C GLU A 131 -6.75 -6.71 4.09
N LEU A 132 -5.85 -5.71 4.07
CA LEU A 132 -4.98 -5.49 2.91
C LEU A 132 -4.05 -6.69 2.67
N ALA A 133 -3.51 -7.28 3.74
CA ALA A 133 -2.67 -8.46 3.63
C ALA A 133 -3.41 -9.69 3.08
N GLU A 134 -4.64 -9.92 3.50
CA GLU A 134 -5.49 -10.98 2.95
C GLU A 134 -5.81 -10.74 1.46
N CYS A 135 -6.14 -9.50 1.11
CA CYS A 135 -6.38 -9.10 -0.29
C CYS A 135 -5.14 -9.40 -1.16
N ILE A 136 -3.97 -8.93 -0.73
CA ILE A 136 -2.70 -9.14 -1.44
C ILE A 136 -2.37 -10.64 -1.55
N ALA A 137 -2.54 -11.40 -0.47
CA ALA A 137 -2.33 -12.84 -0.50
C ALA A 137 -3.22 -13.53 -1.55
N GLY A 138 -4.50 -13.14 -1.63
CA GLY A 138 -5.43 -13.63 -2.64
C GLY A 138 -5.04 -13.26 -4.08
N LEU A 139 -4.48 -12.06 -4.31
CA LEU A 139 -4.01 -11.63 -5.62
C LEU A 139 -2.76 -12.39 -6.08
N LEU A 140 -1.85 -12.66 -5.14
CA LEU A 140 -0.61 -13.39 -5.41
C LEU A 140 -0.83 -14.90 -5.55
N ALA A 141 -1.78 -15.48 -4.83
CA ALA A 141 -2.11 -16.91 -4.90
C ALA A 141 -2.84 -17.32 -6.19
N LYS A 142 -3.53 -16.38 -6.86
CA LYS A 142 -4.24 -16.62 -8.14
C LYS A 142 -3.29 -16.55 -9.36
N ALA A 143 -2.00 -16.84 -9.20
CA ALA A 143 -0.98 -16.76 -10.25
C ALA A 143 -0.80 -18.11 -10.97
#